data_AF-A0A2V4CYU4-F1
#
_entry.id   AF-A0A2V4CYU4-F1
#
_cell.length_a   1.000
_cell.length_b   1.000
_cell.length_c   1.000
_cell.angle_alpha   90.00
_cell.angle_beta   90.00
_cell.angle_gamma   90.00
#
_symmetry.space_group_name_H-M   'P 1'
#
loop_
_entity.id
_entity.type
_entity.pdbx_description
1 polymer ?
#
loop_
_entity_poly.entity_id
_entity_poly.type
_entity_poly.pdbx_seq_one_letter_code
_entity_poly.pdbx_strand_id
1 'polypeptide(L)'
;MAEALTLSYIGLGLLTIGLFYVIWQIVKRNQAISAVDNAPAIAGSDELSGGAKNPSQFDEPDDDALEQMADVLASSAEAQGLVLEEE
;
A
#
# COMPACT_ATOMS: atom_id res chain seq x y z
N MET A 1 -35.74 -45.11 19.66
CA MET A 1 -34.81 -44.22 20.38
C MET A 1 -33.45 -44.15 19.69
N ALA A 2 -32.75 -45.29 19.52
CA ALA A 2 -31.42 -45.32 18.88
C ALA A 2 -31.42 -44.88 17.40
N GLU A 3 -32.42 -45.27 16.60
CA GLU A 3 -32.48 -44.87 15.18
C GLU A 3 -32.77 -43.37 14.96
N ALA A 4 -33.51 -42.74 15.87
CA ALA A 4 -33.73 -41.29 15.82
C ALA A 4 -32.45 -40.51 16.16
N LEU A 5 -31.65 -41.04 17.09
CA LEU A 5 -30.34 -40.50 17.46
C LEU A 5 -29.34 -40.63 16.31
N THR A 6 -29.27 -41.77 15.64
CA THR A 6 -28.38 -41.95 14.49
C THR A 6 -28.74 -41.03 13.33
N LEU A 7 -30.04 -40.88 13.01
CA LEU A 7 -30.51 -39.96 11.97
C LEU A 7 -30.15 -38.49 12.27
N SER A 8 -30.28 -38.08 13.54
CA SER A 8 -29.95 -36.72 13.96
C SER A 8 -28.44 -36.45 13.95
N TYR A 9 -27.60 -37.43 14.33
CA TYR A 9 -26.15 -37.30 14.20
C TYR A 9 -25.69 -37.22 12.74
N ILE A 10 -26.30 -37.98 11.83
CA ILE A 10 -26.02 -37.89 10.39
C ILE A 10 -26.40 -36.49 9.86
N GLY A 11 -27.57 -35.99 10.25
CA GLY A 11 -28.02 -34.64 9.91
C GLY A 11 -27.06 -33.56 10.39
N LEU A 12 -26.61 -33.64 11.65
CA LEU A 12 -25.61 -32.72 12.22
C LEU A 12 -24.26 -32.82 11.50
N GLY A 13 -23.83 -34.03 11.13
CA GLY A 13 -22.60 -34.25 10.37
C GLY A 13 -22.66 -33.55 9.00
N LEU A 14 -23.76 -33.70 8.27
CA LEU A 14 -23.96 -33.04 6.98
C LEU A 14 -24.00 -31.52 7.11
N LEU A 15 -24.68 -30.99 8.13
CA LEU A 15 -24.72 -29.56 8.44
C LEU A 15 -23.32 -29.00 8.72
N THR A 16 -22.53 -29.75 9.49
CA THR A 16 -21.16 -29.38 9.84
C THR A 16 -20.26 -29.34 8.60
N ILE A 17 -20.34 -30.35 7.73
CA ILE A 17 -19.61 -30.37 6.45
C ILE A 17 -20.03 -29.19 5.55
N GLY A 18 -21.33 -28.91 5.46
CA GLY A 18 -21.85 -27.78 4.71
C GLY A 18 -21.32 -26.43 5.24
N LEU A 19 -21.28 -26.26 6.56
CA LEU A 19 -20.71 -25.07 7.18
C LEU A 19 -19.21 -24.92 6.87
N PHE A 20 -18.44 -26.00 6.98
CA PHE A 20 -17.01 -25.97 6.63
C PHE A 20 -16.77 -25.57 5.17
N TYR A 21 -17.61 -26.05 4.25
CA TYR A 21 -17.52 -25.67 2.84
C TYR A 21 -17.75 -24.16 2.62
N VAL A 22 -18.78 -23.59 3.26
CA VAL A 22 -19.09 -22.16 3.17
C VAL A 22 -17.97 -21.31 3.78
N ILE A 23 -17.46 -21.69 4.95
CA ILE A 23 -16.33 -21.00 5.60
C ILE A 23 -15.11 -21.01 4.68
N TRP A 24 -14.77 -22.16 4.10
CA TRP A 24 -13.64 -22.28 3.19
C TRP A 24 -13.77 -21.37 1.95
N GLN A 25 -14.98 -21.27 1.39
CA GLN A 25 -15.24 -20.37 0.27
C GLN A 25 -15.05 -18.89 0.66
N ILE A 26 -15.49 -18.48 1.85
CA ILE A 26 -15.33 -17.11 2.35
C ILE A 26 -13.85 -16.83 2.63
N VAL A 27 -13.14 -17.73 3.30
CA VAL A 27 -11.70 -17.57 3.60
C VAL A 27 -10.89 -17.37 2.32
N LYS A 28 -11.15 -18.15 1.27
CA LYS A 28 -10.48 -17.98 -0.03
C LYS A 28 -10.70 -16.60 -0.64
N ARG A 29 -11.94 -16.08 -0.57
CA ARG A 29 -12.26 -14.74 -1.09
C ARG A 29 -11.57 -13.65 -0.28
N ASN A 30 -11.55 -13.79 1.04
CA ASN A 30 -10.90 -12.83 1.94
C ASN A 30 -9.39 -12.83 1.73
N GLN A 31 -8.76 -14.00 1.55
CA GLN A 31 -7.32 -14.08 1.24
C GLN A 31 -6.96 -13.37 -0.06
N ALA A 32 -7.80 -13.49 -1.10
CA ALA A 32 -7.57 -12.79 -2.37
C ALA A 32 -7.65 -11.26 -2.21
N ILE A 33 -8.64 -10.77 -1.46
CA ILE A 33 -8.79 -9.33 -1.16
C ILE A 33 -7.62 -8.83 -0.32
N SER A 34 -7.29 -9.54 0.78
CA SER A 34 -6.17 -9.18 1.64
C SER A 34 -4.81 -9.25 0.93
N ALA A 35 -4.63 -10.08 -0.09
CA ALA A 35 -3.41 -10.11 -0.89
C ALA A 35 -3.27 -8.85 -1.77
N VAL A 36 -4.39 -8.28 -2.23
CA VAL A 36 -4.42 -7.03 -3.00
C VAL A 36 -4.23 -5.83 -2.05
N ASP A 37 -4.96 -5.78 -0.95
CA ASP A 37 -4.91 -4.65 0.00
C ASP A 37 -3.58 -4.57 0.75
N ASN A 38 -2.91 -5.70 0.99
CA ASN A 38 -1.58 -5.76 1.60
C ASN A 38 -0.45 -5.90 0.56
N ALA A 39 -0.74 -5.69 -0.73
CA ALA A 39 0.33 -5.63 -1.71
C ALA A 39 1.29 -4.50 -1.32
N PRO A 40 2.62 -4.71 -1.42
CA PRO A 40 3.59 -3.68 -1.06
C PRO A 40 3.37 -2.45 -1.94
N ALA A 41 3.36 -1.26 -1.33
CA ALA A 41 3.26 -0.01 -2.07
C ALA A 41 4.43 0.09 -3.05
N ILE A 42 4.13 0.15 -4.35
CA ILE A 42 5.13 0.32 -5.40
C ILE A 42 5.29 1.82 -5.61
N ALA A 43 6.51 2.33 -5.42
CA ALA A 43 6.80 3.74 -5.68
C ALA A 43 6.44 4.08 -7.15
N GLY A 44 5.57 5.08 -7.34
CA GLY A 44 5.09 5.50 -8.66
C GLY A 44 3.83 4.82 -9.19
N SER A 45 3.22 3.87 -8.45
CA SER A 45 1.89 3.35 -8.80
C SER A 45 0.73 4.19 -8.29
N ASP A 46 0.99 5.09 -7.34
CA ASP A 46 0.03 6.08 -6.85
C ASP A 46 0.20 7.38 -7.62
N GLU A 47 -0.92 7.98 -8.02
CA GLU A 47 -0.97 9.27 -8.71
C GLU A 47 -0.88 10.37 -7.65
N LEU A 48 0.25 10.44 -6.95
CA LEU A 48 0.49 11.49 -5.97
C LEU A 48 0.77 12.78 -6.73
N SER A 49 -0.14 13.75 -6.67
CA SER A 49 0.14 15.10 -7.15
C SER A 49 1.36 15.60 -6.40
N GLY A 50 2.48 15.87 -7.08
CA GLY A 50 3.78 16.19 -6.49
C GLY A 50 3.85 17.49 -5.67
N GLY A 51 2.72 18.03 -5.24
CA GLY A 51 2.62 19.19 -4.37
C GLY A 51 2.63 18.82 -2.88
N ALA A 52 3.03 19.79 -2.07
CA ALA A 52 2.87 19.71 -0.63
C ALA A 52 1.38 19.62 -0.24
N LYS A 53 1.02 18.58 0.52
CA LYS A 53 -0.35 18.42 1.07
C LYS A 53 -0.77 19.59 1.97
N ASN A 54 0.19 20.24 2.62
CA ASN A 54 -0.02 21.44 3.42
C ASN A 54 1.09 22.46 3.09
N PRO A 55 0.85 23.41 2.17
CA PRO A 55 1.88 24.37 1.77
C PRO A 55 2.29 25.33 2.89
N SER A 56 1.37 25.66 3.81
CA SER A 56 1.62 26.66 4.87
C SER A 56 2.50 26.16 6.01
N GLN A 57 2.98 24.92 5.96
CA GLN A 57 3.96 24.39 6.92
C GLN A 57 5.40 24.67 6.49
N PHE A 58 5.60 25.18 5.26
CA PHE A 58 6.89 25.53 4.71
C PHE A 58 7.04 27.05 4.77
N ASP A 59 8.14 27.50 5.37
CA ASP A 59 8.56 28.90 5.32
C ASP A 59 9.38 29.14 4.04
N GLU A 60 9.46 30.40 3.61
CA GLU A 60 10.34 30.78 2.50
C GLU A 60 11.80 30.49 2.91
N PRO A 61 12.63 29.89 2.02
CA PRO A 61 14.04 29.65 2.31
C PRO A 61 14.77 30.96 2.60
N ASP A 62 15.72 30.91 3.53
CA ASP A 62 16.65 32.02 3.78
C ASP A 62 17.80 32.02 2.77
N ASP A 63 18.57 33.11 2.74
CA ASP A 63 19.69 33.29 1.80
C ASP A 63 20.74 32.18 1.93
N ASP A 64 21.00 31.73 3.16
CA ASP A 64 21.94 30.63 3.45
C ASP A 64 21.44 29.29 2.87
N ALA A 65 20.13 29.01 2.93
CA ALA A 65 19.55 27.82 2.29
C ALA A 65 19.58 27.93 0.77
N LEU A 66 19.35 29.11 0.20
CA LEU A 66 19.42 29.35 -1.24
C LEU A 66 20.84 29.13 -1.79
N GLU A 67 21.87 29.62 -1.10
CA GLU A 67 23.27 29.43 -1.48
C GLU A 67 23.66 27.94 -1.45
N GLN A 68 23.24 27.21 -0.43
CA GLN A 68 23.46 25.76 -0.35
C GLN A 68 22.77 25.00 -1.49
N MET A 69 21.56 25.41 -1.90
CA MET A 69 20.88 24.80 -3.04
C MET A 69 21.58 25.10 -4.36
N ALA A 70 22.15 26.31 -4.52
CA ALA A 70 22.93 26.66 -5.70
C ALA A 70 24.16 25.75 -5.85
N ASP A 71 24.89 25.48 -4.77
CA ASP A 71 26.05 24.58 -4.75
C ASP A 71 25.67 23.12 -5.10
N VAL A 72 24.56 22.63 -4.53
CA VAL A 72 24.03 21.29 -4.84
C VAL A 72 23.64 21.17 -6.32
N LEU A 73 23.04 22.21 -6.91
CA LEU A 73 22.66 22.23 -8.31
C LEU A 73 23.89 22.29 -9.23
N ALA A 74 24.88 23.12 -8.90
CA ALA A 74 26.13 23.24 -9.66
C ALA A 74 26.91 21.92 -9.68
N SER A 75 27.11 21.29 -8.52
CA SER A 75 27.79 20.00 -8.42
C SER A 75 27.05 18.89 -9.18
N SER A 76 25.72 18.89 -9.14
CA SER A 76 24.90 17.93 -9.89
C SER A 76 24.96 18.16 -11.41
N ALA A 77 25.05 19.41 -11.85
CA ALA A 77 25.20 19.79 -13.25
C ALA A 77 26.58 19.40 -13.77
N GLU A 78 27.65 19.70 -13.01
CA GLU A 78 29.02 19.31 -13.36
C GLU A 78 29.15 17.79 -13.47
N ALA A 79 28.55 17.03 -12.56
CA ALA A 79 28.51 15.57 -12.62
C ALA A 79 27.79 15.03 -13.88
N GLN A 80 26.88 15.81 -14.46
CA GLN A 80 26.19 15.53 -15.73
C GLN A 80 26.91 16.13 -16.94
N GLY A 81 28.05 16.81 -16.75
CA GLY A 81 28.82 17.47 -17.82
C GLY A 81 28.21 18.79 -18.29
N LEU A 82 27.34 19.40 -17.49
CA LEU A 82 26.72 20.71 -17.74
C LEU A 82 27.42 21.78 -16.90
N VAL A 83 27.66 22.95 -17.48
CA VAL A 83 28.18 24.12 -16.76
C VAL A 83 27.05 25.13 -16.62
N LEU A 84 26.75 25.55 -15.39
CA LEU A 84 25.77 26.62 -15.13
C LEU A 84 26.46 27.96 -15.35
N GLU A 85 25.92 28.80 -16.23
CA GLU A 85 26.34 30.20 -16.35
C GLU A 85 25.62 31.01 -15.26
N GLU A 86 26.39 31.70 -14.41
CA GLU A 86 25.87 32.70 -13.50
C GLU A 86 25.54 33.96 -14.31
N GLU A 87 24.26 34.33 -14.42
CA GLU A 87 23.80 35.58 -15.06
C GLU A 87 23.81 36.76 -14.06
#